data_AF-A0A7Y4LZ90-F1
#
_entry.id   AF-A0A7Y4LZ90-F1
#
_cell.length_a   1.000
_cell.length_b   1.000
_cell.length_c   1.000
_cell.angle_alpha   90.00
_cell.angle_beta   90.00
_cell.angle_gamma   90.00
#
_symmetry.space_group_name_H-M   'P 1'
#
loop_
_entity.id
_entity.type
_entity.pdbx_description
1 polymer ?
#
loop_
_entity_poly.entity_id
_entity_poly.type
_entity_poly.pdbx_seq_one_letter_code
_entity_poly.pdbx_strand_id
1 'polypeptide(L)'
;MFWLGKREEAAREEKKRNREALEDNPNASQNATANLVKACRHHPIKRLIFTSSIGAQAGSAADHVVTEADGPRPITAYDCAKLAAEEEIRLSGVPFTIPRPVIVYGLGAKANIALIMRIAALPVPLPFGAFENRRSLLAIDNLMAIILCMDVVTYAPH
;
A
#
# COMPACT_ATOMS: atom_id res chain seq x y z
N MET A 1 -12.02 -28.82 19.41
CA MET A 1 -12.17 -27.37 19.12
C MET A 1 -11.05 -26.50 19.69
N PHE A 2 -10.55 -26.74 20.92
CA PHE A 2 -9.50 -25.92 21.56
C PHE A 2 -8.14 -25.92 20.83
N TRP A 3 -7.82 -27.00 20.10
CA TRP A 3 -6.52 -27.19 19.45
C TRP A 3 -6.40 -26.50 18.07
N LEU A 4 -7.54 -26.23 17.39
CA LEU A 4 -7.55 -25.46 16.14
C LEU A 4 -7.35 -23.96 16.39
N GLY A 5 -7.96 -23.41 17.44
CA GLY A 5 -7.83 -21.99 17.79
C GLY A 5 -6.38 -21.58 18.10
N LYS A 6 -5.62 -22.42 18.84
CA LYS A 6 -4.20 -22.17 19.12
C LYS A 6 -3.30 -22.19 17.87
N ARG A 7 -3.65 -22.99 16.85
CA ARG A 7 -2.91 -23.01 15.57
C ARG A 7 -3.17 -21.75 14.74
N GLU A 8 -4.40 -21.23 14.77
CA GLU A 8 -4.73 -19.99 14.07
C GLU A 8 -4.12 -18.76 14.74
N GLU A 9 -4.05 -18.73 16.07
CA GLU A 9 -3.37 -17.67 16.83
C GLU A 9 -1.86 -17.69 16.58
N ALA A 10 -1.21 -18.86 16.66
CA ALA A 10 0.21 -19.00 16.38
C ALA A 10 0.55 -18.61 14.93
N ALA A 11 -0.27 -18.99 13.95
CA ALA A 11 -0.09 -18.60 12.55
C ALA A 11 -0.32 -17.09 12.32
N ARG A 12 -1.21 -16.45 13.08
CA ARG A 12 -1.41 -15.00 13.06
C ARG A 12 -0.23 -14.25 13.67
N GLU A 13 0.31 -14.74 14.79
CA GLU A 13 1.50 -14.16 15.43
C GLU A 13 2.74 -14.33 14.55
N GLU A 14 2.92 -15.48 13.92
CA GLU A 14 4.01 -15.71 12.98
C GLU A 14 3.90 -14.83 11.73
N LYS A 15 2.69 -14.68 11.16
CA LYS A 15 2.44 -13.70 10.11
C LYS A 15 2.73 -12.26 10.54
N LYS A 16 2.42 -11.90 11.78
CA LYS A 16 2.65 -10.57 12.33
C LYS A 16 4.15 -10.30 12.50
N ARG A 17 4.88 -11.24 13.11
CA ARG A 17 6.35 -11.18 13.26
C ARG A 17 7.05 -11.13 11.91
N ASN A 18 6.63 -11.93 10.93
CA ASN A 18 7.21 -11.91 9.59
C ASN A 18 6.91 -10.59 8.87
N ARG A 19 5.72 -10.01 9.07
CA ARG A 19 5.40 -8.70 8.50
C ARG A 19 6.23 -7.58 9.14
N GLU A 20 6.35 -7.56 10.46
CA GLU A 20 7.20 -6.60 11.19
C GLU A 20 8.68 -6.74 10.78
N ALA A 21 9.20 -7.97 10.67
CA ALA A 21 10.55 -8.23 10.19
C ALA A 21 10.78 -7.83 8.71
N LEU A 22 9.75 -7.90 7.87
CA LEU A 22 9.78 -7.44 6.48
C LEU A 22 9.65 -5.91 6.37
N GLU A 23 8.92 -5.28 7.29
CA GLU A 23 8.83 -3.82 7.43
C GLU A 23 10.16 -3.24 7.95
N ASP A 24 10.87 -3.96 8.82
CA ASP A 24 12.20 -3.60 9.36
C ASP A 24 13.37 -3.93 8.42
N ASN A 25 13.15 -4.70 7.35
CA ASN A 25 14.15 -4.96 6.32
C ASN A 25 13.79 -4.23 5.01
N PRO A 26 14.20 -2.96 4.84
CA PRO A 26 13.83 -2.16 3.68
C PRO A 26 14.27 -2.80 2.35
N ASN A 27 15.32 -3.64 2.38
CA ASN A 27 15.86 -4.31 1.20
C ASN A 27 15.05 -5.54 0.78
N ALA A 28 14.24 -6.13 1.67
CA ALA A 28 13.48 -7.34 1.36
C ALA A 28 12.43 -7.08 0.25
N SER A 29 11.72 -5.96 0.35
CA SER A 29 10.70 -5.57 -0.65
C SER A 29 11.33 -5.18 -1.99
N GLN A 30 12.47 -4.48 -1.97
CA GLN A 30 13.22 -4.13 -3.18
C GLN A 30 13.75 -5.37 -3.88
N ASN A 31 14.42 -6.27 -3.16
CA ASN A 31 14.98 -7.51 -3.73
C ASN A 31 13.89 -8.41 -4.32
N ALA A 32 12.74 -8.53 -3.64
CA ALA A 32 11.60 -9.29 -4.16
C ALA A 32 11.08 -8.68 -5.47
N THR A 33 10.99 -7.34 -5.54
CA THR A 33 10.53 -6.62 -6.73
C THR A 33 11.52 -6.78 -7.89
N ALA A 34 12.83 -6.62 -7.63
CA ALA A 34 13.87 -6.80 -8.63
C ALA A 34 13.84 -8.22 -9.24
N ASN A 35 13.68 -9.24 -8.40
CA ASN A 35 13.55 -10.64 -8.86
C ASN A 35 12.28 -10.87 -9.70
N LEU A 36 11.13 -10.32 -9.25
CA LEU A 36 9.87 -10.42 -9.99
C LEU A 36 10.00 -9.79 -11.37
N VAL A 37 10.53 -8.57 -11.41
CA VAL A 37 10.72 -7.80 -12.63
C VAL A 37 11.70 -8.49 -13.59
N LYS A 38 12.80 -9.05 -13.07
CA LYS A 38 13.73 -9.86 -13.86
C LYS A 38 13.02 -11.06 -14.50
N ALA A 39 12.17 -11.77 -13.75
CA ALA A 39 11.37 -12.85 -14.30
C ALA A 39 10.39 -12.35 -15.38
N CYS A 40 9.71 -11.23 -15.14
CA CYS A 40 8.79 -10.63 -16.11
C CYS A 40 9.45 -10.29 -17.44
N ARG A 41 10.73 -9.90 -17.46
CA ARG A 41 11.47 -9.60 -18.71
C ARG A 41 11.65 -10.81 -19.62
N HIS A 42 11.60 -12.03 -19.08
CA HIS A 42 11.74 -13.26 -19.85
C HIS A 42 10.41 -13.82 -20.36
N HIS A 43 9.29 -13.14 -20.07
CA HIS A 43 7.95 -13.56 -20.47
C HIS A 43 7.20 -12.43 -21.18
N PRO A 44 6.24 -12.74 -22.06
CA PRO A 44 5.40 -11.72 -22.70
C PRO A 44 4.35 -11.19 -21.71
N ILE A 45 4.79 -10.31 -20.80
CA ILE A 45 3.91 -9.63 -19.84
C ILE A 45 3.30 -8.40 -20.51
N LYS A 46 1.96 -8.33 -20.53
CA LYS A 46 1.24 -7.17 -21.09
C LYS A 46 1.36 -5.95 -20.19
N ARG A 47 1.28 -6.15 -18.87
CA ARG A 47 1.40 -5.11 -17.85
C ARG A 47 1.72 -5.71 -16.49
N LEU A 48 2.61 -5.06 -15.76
CA LEU A 48 2.83 -5.28 -14.33
C LEU A 48 2.14 -4.18 -13.53
N ILE A 49 1.16 -4.53 -12.69
CA ILE A 49 0.55 -3.59 -11.74
C ILE A 49 1.24 -3.75 -10.39
N PHE A 50 1.97 -2.72 -9.95
CA PHE A 50 2.65 -2.71 -8.66
C PHE A 50 2.01 -1.70 -7.71
N THR A 51 1.40 -2.20 -6.64
CA THR A 51 0.78 -1.31 -5.65
C THR A 51 1.85 -0.73 -4.72
N SER A 52 2.09 0.57 -4.88
CA SER A 52 2.98 1.35 -4.02
C SER A 52 2.19 2.01 -2.89
N SER A 53 2.63 3.19 -2.43
CA SER A 53 2.04 3.95 -1.33
C SER A 53 2.20 5.44 -1.61
N ILE A 54 1.23 6.27 -1.19
CA ILE A 54 1.37 7.73 -1.20
C ILE A 54 2.62 8.20 -0.42
N GLY A 55 3.05 7.41 0.56
CA GLY A 55 4.25 7.70 1.35
C GLY A 55 5.53 7.72 0.53
N ALA A 56 5.61 6.95 -0.57
CA ALA A 56 6.75 7.02 -1.50
C ALA A 56 6.86 8.40 -2.19
N GLN A 57 5.73 9.12 -2.33
CA GLN A 57 5.66 10.41 -2.98
C GLN A 57 5.80 11.57 -1.98
N ALA A 58 5.08 11.54 -0.87
CA ALA A 58 4.97 12.68 0.05
C ALA A 58 5.14 12.33 1.53
N GLY A 59 5.51 11.09 1.85
CA GLY A 59 5.62 10.64 3.24
C GLY A 59 4.29 10.69 3.99
N SER A 60 4.30 11.26 5.19
CA SER A 60 3.17 11.19 6.12
C SER A 60 2.13 12.29 5.95
N ALA A 61 2.48 13.43 5.35
CA ALA A 61 1.59 14.57 5.11
C ALA A 61 2.17 15.53 4.06
N ALA A 62 1.28 16.25 3.36
CA ALA A 62 1.61 17.37 2.49
C ALA A 62 0.65 18.53 2.78
N ASP A 63 1.13 19.75 2.58
CA ASP A 63 0.38 21.01 2.72
C ASP A 63 -0.35 21.42 1.42
N HIS A 64 -0.21 20.62 0.36
CA HIS A 64 -0.81 20.84 -0.96
C HIS A 64 -1.37 19.53 -1.52
N VAL A 65 -2.08 19.62 -2.65
CA VAL A 65 -2.54 18.45 -3.40
C VAL A 65 -1.34 17.79 -4.07
N VAL A 66 -1.02 16.57 -3.63
CA VAL A 66 0.09 15.78 -4.18
C VAL A 66 -0.28 15.24 -5.56
N THR A 67 0.65 15.35 -6.49
CA THR A 67 0.57 14.88 -7.88
C THR A 67 1.78 14.01 -8.21
N GLU A 68 1.71 13.27 -9.32
CA GLU A 68 2.83 12.47 -9.83
C GLU A 68 4.00 13.32 -10.33
N ALA A 69 3.78 14.62 -10.59
CA ALA A 69 4.81 15.56 -11.02
C ALA A 69 5.69 16.05 -9.85
N ASP A 70 5.23 15.87 -8.61
CA ASP A 70 6.02 16.28 -7.45
C ASP A 70 7.27 15.39 -7.28
N GLY A 71 8.32 15.94 -6.68
CA GLY A 71 9.50 15.16 -6.31
C GLY A 71 9.18 14.21 -5.15
N PRO A 72 9.63 12.95 -5.17
CA PRO A 72 9.36 12.00 -4.10
C PRO A 72 10.07 12.42 -2.80
N ARG A 73 9.32 12.44 -1.70
CA ARG A 73 9.79 12.80 -0.34
C ARG A 73 9.39 11.72 0.68
N PRO A 74 9.94 10.50 0.59
CA PRO A 74 9.67 9.45 1.56
C PRO A 74 10.24 9.82 2.93
N ILE A 75 9.56 9.44 4.01
CA ILE A 75 9.97 9.74 5.39
C ILE A 75 10.32 8.48 6.16
N THR A 76 9.51 7.44 6.03
CA THR A 76 9.72 6.18 6.76
C THR A 76 10.56 5.18 5.96
N ALA A 77 11.15 4.19 6.63
CA ALA A 77 11.86 3.10 5.95
C ALA A 77 10.95 2.36 4.95
N TYR A 78 9.67 2.18 5.29
CA TYR A 78 8.66 1.61 4.39
C TYR A 78 8.46 2.47 3.13
N ASP A 79 8.37 3.79 3.29
CA ASP A 79 8.21 4.72 2.16
C ASP A 79 9.42 4.67 1.22
N CYS A 80 10.63 4.67 1.79
CA CYS A 80 11.87 4.53 1.05
C CYS A 80 11.94 3.19 0.30
N ALA A 81 11.57 2.09 0.97
CA ALA A 81 11.55 0.77 0.35
C ALA A 81 10.55 0.67 -0.81
N LYS A 82 9.38 1.31 -0.68
CA LYS A 82 8.39 1.42 -1.77
C LYS A 82 8.93 2.22 -2.93
N LEU A 83 9.54 3.37 -2.68
CA LEU A 83 10.14 4.20 -3.73
C LEU A 83 11.27 3.46 -4.46
N ALA A 84 12.15 2.76 -3.73
CA ALA A 84 13.22 1.96 -4.33
C ALA A 84 12.65 0.85 -5.25
N ALA A 85 11.60 0.17 -4.82
CA ALA A 85 10.93 -0.84 -5.64
C ALA A 85 10.27 -0.24 -6.91
N GLU A 86 9.70 0.97 -6.83
CA GLU A 86 9.19 1.65 -8.02
C GLU A 86 10.30 1.92 -9.05
N GLU A 87 11.48 2.31 -8.58
CA GLU A 87 12.62 2.62 -9.45
C GLU A 87 13.13 1.37 -10.18
N GLU A 88 13.23 0.23 -9.48
CA GLU A 88 13.56 -1.06 -10.10
C GLU A 88 12.57 -1.42 -11.25
N ILE A 89 11.28 -1.15 -11.04
CA ILE A 89 10.25 -1.39 -12.06
C ILE A 89 10.44 -0.44 -13.24
N ARG A 90 10.70 0.85 -13.00
CA ARG A 90 10.94 1.84 -14.07
C ARG A 90 12.14 1.47 -14.93
N LEU A 91 13.24 1.05 -14.31
CA LEU A 91 14.48 0.68 -14.98
C LEU A 91 14.38 -0.64 -15.77
N SER A 92 13.30 -1.39 -15.57
CA SER A 92 13.18 -2.73 -16.14
C SER A 92 12.79 -2.80 -17.60
N GLY A 93 12.10 -1.76 -18.10
CA GLY A 93 11.46 -1.77 -19.42
C GLY A 93 10.22 -2.65 -19.53
N VAL A 94 9.77 -3.31 -18.46
CA VAL A 94 8.50 -4.05 -18.43
C VAL A 94 7.35 -3.04 -18.46
N PRO A 95 6.31 -3.19 -19.31
CA PRO A 95 5.15 -2.30 -19.25
C PRO A 95 4.51 -2.33 -17.86
N PHE A 96 4.32 -1.17 -17.22
CA PHE A 96 3.88 -1.11 -15.82
C PHE A 96 2.79 -0.09 -15.54
N THR A 97 2.15 -0.23 -14.39
CA THR A 97 1.30 0.79 -13.77
C THR A 97 1.51 0.75 -12.26
N ILE A 98 1.77 1.90 -11.66
CA ILE A 98 2.11 2.02 -10.23
C ILE A 98 1.08 2.93 -9.55
N PRO A 99 -0.04 2.39 -9.03
CA PRO A 99 -0.91 3.17 -8.16
C PRO A 99 -0.23 3.41 -6.81
N ARG A 100 -0.34 4.65 -6.31
CA ARG A 100 0.12 5.08 -4.98
C ARG A 100 -1.07 5.44 -4.09
N PRO A 101 -1.82 4.43 -3.60
CA PRO A 101 -2.99 4.70 -2.78
C PRO A 101 -2.63 5.44 -1.49
N VAL A 102 -3.57 6.28 -1.02
CA VAL A 102 -3.58 6.82 0.33
C VAL A 102 -3.99 5.73 1.34
N ILE A 103 -4.19 6.10 2.61
CA ILE A 103 -4.64 5.17 3.65
C ILE A 103 -5.95 4.52 3.22
N VAL A 104 -5.95 3.19 3.13
CA VAL A 104 -7.10 2.40 2.70
C VAL A 104 -7.92 1.96 3.91
N TYR A 105 -9.24 2.17 3.86
CA TYR A 105 -10.19 1.72 4.88
C TYR A 105 -11.27 0.82 4.29
N GLY A 106 -11.93 0.04 5.14
CA GLY A 106 -12.99 -0.88 4.72
C GLY A 106 -13.17 -2.03 5.71
N LEU A 107 -13.98 -3.01 5.31
CA LEU A 107 -14.21 -4.20 6.10
C LEU A 107 -12.88 -4.93 6.38
N GLY A 108 -12.60 -5.23 7.64
CA GLY A 108 -11.36 -5.88 8.05
C GLY A 108 -10.13 -4.96 8.10
N ALA A 109 -10.31 -3.63 8.03
CA ALA A 109 -9.23 -2.68 8.27
C ALA A 109 -8.56 -2.93 9.62
N LYS A 110 -7.23 -2.74 9.66
CA LYS A 110 -6.39 -3.03 10.83
C LYS A 110 -5.69 -1.76 11.32
N ALA A 111 -4.98 -1.88 12.43
CA ALA A 111 -4.13 -0.84 13.00
C ALA A 111 -4.89 0.49 13.19
N ASN A 112 -4.32 1.60 12.73
CA ASN A 112 -4.80 2.94 13.02
C ASN A 112 -6.23 3.20 12.52
N ILE A 113 -6.63 2.66 11.36
CA ILE A 113 -8.01 2.79 10.87
C ILE A 113 -8.99 2.08 11.81
N ALA A 114 -8.65 0.87 12.28
CA ALA A 114 -9.51 0.13 13.21
C ALA A 114 -9.69 0.88 14.53
N LEU A 115 -8.63 1.51 15.03
CA LEU A 115 -8.68 2.35 16.23
C LEU A 115 -9.57 3.58 16.01
N ILE A 116 -9.40 4.29 14.89
CA ILE A 116 -10.22 5.46 14.54
C ILE A 116 -11.70 5.06 14.45
N MET A 117 -12.02 3.95 13.80
CA MET A 117 -13.40 3.45 13.68
C MET A 117 -13.99 3.09 15.05
N ARG A 118 -13.20 2.50 15.95
CA ARG A 118 -13.63 2.21 17.32
C ARG A 118 -13.91 3.48 18.12
N ILE A 119 -13.02 4.47 18.02
CA ILE A 119 -13.17 5.76 18.70
C ILE A 119 -14.43 6.47 18.17
N ALA A 120 -14.61 6.52 16.85
CA ALA A 120 -15.77 7.14 16.22
C ALA A 120 -17.11 6.48 16.61
N ALA A 121 -17.11 5.22 17.03
CA ALA A 121 -18.29 4.51 17.49
C ALA A 121 -18.62 4.75 18.98
N LEU A 122 -17.77 5.45 19.74
CA LEU A 122 -18.05 5.75 21.14
C LEU A 122 -19.15 6.83 21.26
N PRO A 123 -20.09 6.70 22.21
CA PRO A 123 -21.19 7.66 22.41
C PRO A 123 -20.75 8.93 23.16
N VAL A 124 -19.46 9.25 23.17
CA VAL A 124 -18.90 10.42 23.89
C VAL A 124 -18.63 11.55 22.89
N PRO A 125 -18.83 12.82 23.29
CA PRO A 125 -18.43 13.95 22.46
C PRO A 125 -16.90 13.94 22.33
N LEU A 126 -16.42 13.59 21.13
CA LEU A 126 -15.00 13.54 20.83
C LEU A 126 -14.52 14.97 20.52
N PRO A 127 -13.30 15.35 20.95
CA PRO A 127 -12.78 16.71 20.78
C PRO A 127 -12.32 16.99 19.33
N PHE A 128 -13.10 16.53 18.33
CA PHE A 128 -12.72 16.64 16.92
C PHE A 128 -12.62 18.08 16.42
N GLY A 129 -13.32 19.02 17.05
CA GLY A 129 -13.21 20.45 16.75
C GLY A 129 -11.85 21.08 17.08
N ALA A 130 -10.98 20.37 17.82
CA ALA A 130 -9.63 20.84 18.15
C ALA A 130 -8.55 20.34 17.16
N PHE A 131 -8.91 19.50 16.18
CA PHE A 131 -7.94 18.97 15.21
C PHE A 131 -8.08 19.66 13.85
N GLU A 132 -6.97 20.18 13.34
CA GLU A 132 -6.88 20.74 11.99
C GLU A 132 -6.38 19.71 10.95
N ASN A 133 -6.08 18.48 11.41
CA ASN A 133 -5.44 17.46 10.58
C ASN A 133 -6.45 16.87 9.56
N ARG A 134 -6.23 17.15 8.28
CA ARG A 134 -7.00 16.56 7.17
C ARG A 134 -6.27 15.31 6.65
N ARG A 135 -7.01 14.20 6.56
CA ARG A 135 -6.49 12.93 6.03
C ARG A 135 -7.33 12.48 4.84
N SER A 136 -6.65 12.16 3.74
CA SER A 136 -7.27 11.49 2.59
C SER A 136 -7.40 9.99 2.86
N LEU A 137 -8.61 9.45 2.66
CA LEU A 137 -8.93 8.06 2.87
C LEU A 137 -9.51 7.44 1.59
N LEU A 138 -9.12 6.21 1.28
CA LEU A 138 -9.61 5.47 0.11
C LEU A 138 -10.34 4.20 0.57
N ALA A 139 -11.56 3.99 0.09
CA ALA A 139 -12.29 2.74 0.35
C ALA A 139 -11.59 1.58 -0.38
N ILE A 140 -11.48 0.42 0.28
CA ILE A 140 -10.89 -0.79 -0.32
C ILE A 140 -11.62 -1.21 -1.60
N ASP A 141 -12.96 -1.07 -1.62
CA ASP A 141 -13.78 -1.40 -2.78
C ASP A 141 -13.45 -0.51 -3.99
N ASN A 142 -13.21 0.78 -3.75
CA ASN A 142 -12.79 1.71 -4.79
C ASN A 142 -11.39 1.37 -5.31
N LEU A 143 -10.45 1.02 -4.41
CA LEU A 143 -9.11 0.58 -4.83
C LEU A 143 -9.17 -0.68 -5.69
N MET A 144 -9.97 -1.67 -5.30
CA MET A 144 -10.17 -2.89 -6.08
C MET A 144 -10.80 -2.59 -7.44
N ALA A 145 -11.83 -1.75 -7.48
CA ALA A 145 -12.47 -1.34 -8.73
C ALA A 145 -11.47 -0.66 -9.68
N ILE A 146 -10.60 0.22 -9.17
CA ILE A 146 -9.57 0.89 -9.97
C ILE A 146 -8.55 -0.12 -10.51
N ILE A 147 -8.04 -1.03 -9.67
CA ILE A 147 -7.07 -2.05 -10.11
C ILE A 147 -7.66 -2.95 -11.19
N LEU A 148 -8.92 -3.38 -11.02
CA LEU A 148 -9.62 -4.16 -12.04
C LEU A 148 -9.83 -3.37 -13.33
N CYS A 149 -10.17 -2.09 -13.22
CA CYS A 149 -10.31 -1.21 -14.39
C CYS A 149 -8.98 -1.02 -15.15
N MET A 150 -7.85 -0.91 -14.43
CA MET A 150 -6.52 -0.81 -15.03
C MET A 150 -6.09 -2.06 -15.82
N ASP A 151 -6.66 -3.22 -15.49
CA ASP A 151 -6.49 -4.45 -16.27
C ASP A 151 -7.29 -4.40 -17.57
N VAL A 152 -8.55 -3.92 -17.50
CA VAL A 152 -9.50 -3.93 -18.62
C VAL A 152 -9.29 -2.80 -19.64
N VAL A 153 -8.89 -1.60 -19.21
CA VAL A 153 -8.92 -0.37 -20.05
C VAL A 153 -7.95 -0.39 -21.25
N THR A 154 -7.01 -1.34 -21.33
CA THR A 154 -6.15 -1.48 -22.52
C THR A 154 -6.61 -2.52 -23.53
N TYR A 155 -7.87 -2.93 -23.48
CA TYR A 155 -8.53 -3.71 -24.54
C TYR A 155 -9.19 -2.83 -25.62
N ALA A 156 -8.83 -1.55 -25.75
CA ALA A 156 -9.17 -0.79 -26.96
C ALA A 156 -8.10 -1.08 -28.04
N PRO A 157 -8.40 -1.87 -29.09
CA PRO A 157 -7.45 -2.07 -30.18
C PRO A 157 -7.29 -0.75 -30.95
N HIS A 158 -6.05 -0.29 -31.09
CA HIS A 158 -5.67 0.56 -32.21
C HIS A 158 -5.49 -0.31 -33.46
#